data_AF-A0A6P9BUH8-F1
#
_entry.id   AF-A0A6P9BUH8-F1
#
_cell.length_a   1.000
_cell.length_b   1.000
_cell.length_c   1.000
_cell.angle_alpha   90.00
_cell.angle_beta   90.00
_cell.angle_gamma   90.00
#
_symmetry.space_group_name_H-M   'P 1'
#
loop_
_entity.id
_entity.type
_entity.pdbx_description
1 polymer ?
#
loop_
_entity_poly.entity_id
_entity_poly.type
_entity_poly.pdbx_seq_one_letter_code
_entity_poly.pdbx_strand_id
1 'polypeptide(L)'
;MSIFRSGLLVLTSPLSALSLRLMPILASAARLVQETLYIQLQPGLSFSGATQPRFAYVPATSEVHNLISKLYADADIHRHLDVRILLTNLLNQGANPPVLGSVQNLSQPPEVVLTDYESADGVQSNPIKQRLERYAISCYSCCPKLRSVLLYPDYDLQDDNGELSPQEETEKTNEPLQSFSDVVVGGTFDRLHNGHKILLSVSCLLAENRLLIGVSDKDLLENKLLKELILPFEQRLNQLIEFLVDVKPSLLFSIVPLYDPFGPSITDPNLKCIVVSEETFKGGLSVNRRRAENNLSELALHKINLAVDPQHAKNEEEKISSSSLRYRLLGTLLSTPQKNPSLPSSPYIIGLTGGSGSGKSSVAQYLLQLGAFHLDMDRLGHNIYTPGGPVYQQVIEAFGPGTDEATEQYHVASNGSNGKRKDRRGRQAGKGCVCAGCSYVAGGRLVRNSA
;
A
#
# COMPACT_ATOMS: atom_id res chain seq x y z
N MET A 1 -13.22 18.46 7.57
CA MET A 1 -13.18 17.27 8.44
C MET A 1 -14.28 16.35 7.96
N SER A 2 -13.95 15.09 7.66
CA SER A 2 -14.94 14.05 7.35
C SER A 2 -15.85 13.84 8.56
N ILE A 3 -17.11 13.47 8.28
CA ILE A 3 -18.20 13.51 9.25
C ILE A 3 -18.48 12.12 9.83
N PHE A 4 -18.25 11.08 9.02
CA PHE A 4 -18.61 9.69 9.31
C PHE A 4 -17.36 8.81 9.30
N ARG A 5 -17.30 7.82 10.19
CA ARG A 5 -16.18 6.86 10.21
C ARG A 5 -16.29 5.88 9.05
N SER A 6 -17.50 5.36 8.81
CA SER A 6 -17.80 4.38 7.77
C SER A 6 -18.95 4.83 6.88
N GLY A 7 -18.92 4.43 5.60
CA GLY A 7 -20.01 4.71 4.67
C GLY A 7 -20.23 3.61 3.65
N LEU A 8 -21.46 3.53 3.12
CA LEU A 8 -21.85 2.67 2.01
C LEU A 8 -22.18 3.53 0.79
N LEU A 9 -21.41 3.42 -0.29
CA LEU A 9 -21.68 4.06 -1.57
C LEU A 9 -22.39 3.08 -2.51
N VAL A 10 -23.65 3.36 -2.82
CA VAL A 10 -24.46 2.60 -3.79
C VAL A 10 -24.35 3.29 -5.14
N LEU A 11 -23.58 2.68 -6.05
CA LEU A 11 -23.40 3.15 -7.42
C LEU A 11 -24.53 2.64 -8.30
N THR A 12 -25.34 3.57 -8.81
CA THR A 12 -26.57 3.33 -9.56
C THR A 12 -26.50 3.71 -11.02
N SER A 13 -25.52 4.55 -11.41
CA SER A 13 -25.32 4.85 -12.83
C SER A 13 -25.00 3.59 -13.64
N PRO A 14 -25.34 3.56 -14.95
CA PRO A 14 -24.89 2.50 -15.84
C PRO A 14 -23.37 2.31 -15.79
N LEU A 15 -22.89 1.07 -15.93
CA LEU A 15 -21.46 0.72 -15.84
C LEU A 15 -20.58 1.55 -16.78
N SER A 16 -21.05 1.78 -18.02
CA SER A 16 -20.37 2.60 -19.01
C SER A 16 -20.17 4.05 -18.55
N ALA A 17 -21.20 4.66 -17.94
CA ALA A 17 -21.16 6.02 -17.43
C ALA A 17 -20.32 6.14 -16.15
N LEU A 18 -20.33 5.13 -15.28
CA LEU A 18 -19.53 5.12 -14.05
C LEU A 18 -18.06 5.31 -14.36
N SER A 19 -17.54 4.63 -15.40
CA SER A 19 -16.12 4.67 -15.74
C SER A 19 -15.55 6.10 -15.92
N LEU A 20 -16.36 7.08 -16.34
CA LEU A 20 -15.95 8.49 -16.50
C LEU A 20 -16.22 9.33 -15.24
N ARG A 21 -17.13 8.91 -14.38
CA ARG A 21 -17.63 9.66 -13.22
C ARG A 21 -17.02 9.22 -11.88
N LEU A 22 -16.30 8.10 -11.86
CA LEU A 22 -15.76 7.49 -10.64
C LEU A 22 -14.92 8.45 -9.79
N MET A 23 -13.96 9.14 -10.37
CA MET A 23 -13.04 10.01 -9.62
C MET A 23 -13.78 11.13 -8.86
N PRO A 24 -14.64 11.94 -9.50
CA PRO A 24 -15.46 12.94 -8.79
C PRO A 24 -16.37 12.35 -7.70
N ILE A 25 -16.96 11.16 -7.94
CA ILE A 25 -17.80 10.47 -6.97
C ILE A 25 -16.98 10.04 -5.75
N LEU A 26 -15.82 9.40 -5.96
CA LEU A 26 -14.91 8.97 -4.90
C LEU A 26 -14.39 10.17 -4.10
N ALA A 27 -14.02 11.27 -4.75
CA ALA A 27 -13.59 12.49 -4.08
C ALA A 27 -14.71 13.09 -3.20
N SER A 28 -15.96 13.02 -3.66
CA SER A 28 -17.11 13.47 -2.88
C SER A 28 -17.40 12.56 -1.68
N ALA A 29 -17.33 11.24 -1.86
CA ALA A 29 -17.45 10.29 -0.76
C ALA A 29 -16.32 10.45 0.27
N ALA A 30 -15.09 10.68 -0.19
CA ALA A 30 -13.90 10.85 0.64
C ALA A 30 -13.95 12.10 1.53
N ARG A 31 -14.72 13.12 1.16
CA ARG A 31 -14.96 14.28 2.03
C ARG A 31 -15.89 13.96 3.20
N LEU A 32 -16.70 12.91 3.10
CA LEU A 32 -17.73 12.58 4.09
C LEU A 32 -17.30 11.42 5.00
N VAL A 33 -16.58 10.44 4.46
CA VAL A 33 -16.14 9.22 5.16
C VAL A 33 -14.67 9.35 5.56
N GLN A 34 -14.28 8.81 6.71
CA GLN A 34 -12.92 8.93 7.25
C GLN A 34 -12.10 7.65 7.20
N GLU A 35 -12.72 6.49 7.48
CA GLU A 35 -12.01 5.22 7.65
C GLU A 35 -12.36 4.23 6.55
N THR A 36 -13.60 3.73 6.48
CA THR A 36 -13.98 2.64 5.57
C THR A 36 -15.11 3.04 4.64
N LEU A 37 -14.88 2.94 3.33
CA LEU A 37 -15.89 3.17 2.31
C LEU A 37 -16.23 1.86 1.59
N TYR A 38 -17.40 1.33 1.88
CA TYR A 38 -17.97 0.20 1.16
C TYR A 38 -18.60 0.67 -0.13
N ILE A 39 -18.38 -0.04 -1.24
CA ILE A 39 -18.95 0.30 -2.54
C ILE A 39 -19.77 -0.87 -3.05
N GLN A 40 -21.04 -0.63 -3.37
CA GLN A 40 -21.94 -1.61 -3.96
C GLN A 40 -22.35 -1.17 -5.36
N LEU A 41 -22.19 -2.06 -6.35
CA LEU A 41 -22.61 -1.82 -7.74
C LEU A 41 -24.07 -2.25 -7.93
N GLN A 42 -24.95 -1.31 -8.27
CA GLN A 42 -26.37 -1.54 -8.54
C GLN A 42 -26.80 -0.74 -9.80
N PRO A 43 -26.16 -0.98 -10.96
CA PRO A 43 -26.42 -0.21 -12.18
C PRO A 43 -27.90 -0.30 -12.57
N GLY A 44 -28.51 0.87 -12.82
CA GLY A 44 -29.93 1.00 -13.17
C GLY A 44 -30.89 1.00 -11.98
N LEU A 45 -30.41 0.90 -10.74
CA LEU A 45 -31.28 0.99 -9.57
C LEU A 45 -31.88 2.40 -9.46
N SER A 46 -33.21 2.47 -9.52
CA SER A 46 -33.93 3.72 -9.38
C SER A 46 -34.54 3.89 -7.98
N PHE A 47 -34.42 5.10 -7.44
CA PHE A 47 -35.11 5.52 -6.23
C PHE A 47 -36.39 6.33 -6.52
N SER A 48 -36.67 6.65 -7.79
CA SER A 48 -37.94 7.23 -8.25
C SER A 48 -39.00 6.14 -8.48
N GLY A 49 -40.25 6.40 -8.10
CA GLY A 49 -41.36 5.43 -8.23
C GLY A 49 -42.21 5.31 -6.97
N ALA A 50 -43.14 4.36 -6.88
CA ALA A 50 -43.93 4.10 -5.67
C ALA A 50 -43.41 2.88 -4.87
N THR A 51 -42.72 1.96 -5.56
CA THR A 51 -42.22 0.70 -5.02
C THR A 51 -40.87 0.86 -4.33
N GLN A 52 -40.66 0.12 -3.24
CA GLN A 52 -39.36 0.09 -2.56
C GLN A 52 -38.29 -0.56 -3.47
N PRO A 53 -37.14 0.10 -3.69
CA PRO A 53 -36.01 -0.47 -4.44
C PRO A 53 -35.57 -1.79 -3.84
N ARG A 54 -35.26 -2.76 -4.70
CA ARG A 54 -34.85 -4.11 -4.31
C ARG A 54 -33.42 -4.36 -4.72
N PHE A 55 -32.74 -5.18 -3.94
CA PHE A 55 -31.44 -5.73 -4.28
C PHE A 55 -31.52 -6.49 -5.60
N ALA A 56 -30.70 -6.09 -6.57
CA ALA A 56 -30.58 -6.77 -7.85
C ALA A 56 -29.20 -7.43 -7.98
N TYR A 57 -29.19 -8.58 -8.66
CA TYR A 57 -27.96 -9.25 -9.03
C TYR A 57 -27.40 -8.66 -10.31
N VAL A 58 -26.08 -8.50 -10.33
CA VAL A 58 -25.33 -7.97 -11.47
C VAL A 58 -24.48 -9.10 -12.04
N PRO A 59 -24.55 -9.38 -13.36
CA PRO A 59 -23.69 -10.40 -13.97
C PRO A 59 -22.21 -10.05 -13.82
N ALA A 60 -21.39 -11.04 -13.49
CA ALA A 60 -19.94 -10.93 -13.52
C ALA A 60 -19.47 -10.93 -14.98
N THR A 61 -19.17 -9.75 -15.53
CA THR A 61 -18.66 -9.58 -16.89
C THR A 61 -17.28 -8.94 -16.91
N SER A 62 -16.63 -8.95 -18.06
CA SER A 62 -15.36 -8.24 -18.29
C SER A 62 -15.45 -6.74 -17.97
N GLU A 63 -16.61 -6.11 -18.19
CA GLU A 63 -16.85 -4.70 -17.83
C GLU A 63 -16.81 -4.49 -16.31
N VAL A 64 -17.47 -5.36 -15.54
CA VAL A 64 -17.46 -5.32 -14.06
C VAL A 64 -16.05 -5.57 -13.52
N HIS A 65 -15.33 -6.54 -14.06
CA HIS A 65 -13.93 -6.80 -13.71
C HIS A 65 -13.04 -5.56 -13.90
N ASN A 66 -13.17 -4.90 -15.06
CA ASN A 66 -12.40 -3.71 -15.38
C ASN A 66 -12.78 -2.52 -14.49
N LEU A 67 -14.08 -2.37 -14.19
CA LEU A 67 -14.57 -1.33 -13.28
C LEU A 67 -14.04 -1.51 -11.85
N ILE A 68 -14.00 -2.74 -11.33
CA ILE A 68 -13.42 -3.06 -10.01
C ILE A 68 -11.95 -2.65 -9.95
N SER A 69 -11.18 -3.02 -10.99
CA SER A 69 -9.76 -2.69 -11.07
C SER A 69 -9.55 -1.17 -11.11
N LYS A 70 -10.34 -0.47 -11.92
CA LYS A 70 -10.32 1.00 -12.01
C LYS A 70 -10.71 1.68 -10.71
N LEU A 71 -11.78 1.24 -10.06
CA LEU A 71 -12.25 1.79 -8.77
C LEU A 71 -11.15 1.77 -7.70
N TYR A 72 -10.44 0.64 -7.56
CA TYR A 72 -9.35 0.54 -6.59
C TYR A 72 -8.13 1.38 -6.99
N ALA A 73 -7.81 1.48 -8.28
CA ALA A 73 -6.72 2.33 -8.76
C ALA A 73 -7.04 3.82 -8.49
N ASP A 74 -8.22 4.29 -8.89
CA ASP A 74 -8.67 5.67 -8.70
C ASP A 74 -8.79 6.03 -7.20
N ALA A 75 -9.20 5.06 -6.36
CA ALA A 75 -9.26 5.23 -4.91
C ALA A 75 -7.90 5.40 -4.23
N ASP A 76 -6.79 5.04 -4.88
CA ASP A 76 -5.44 5.12 -4.26
C ASP A 76 -5.04 6.57 -3.95
N ILE A 77 -5.61 7.56 -4.65
CA ILE A 77 -5.43 8.99 -4.34
C ILE A 77 -5.92 9.33 -2.92
N HIS A 78 -6.91 8.58 -2.43
CA HIS A 78 -7.52 8.77 -1.11
C HIS A 78 -6.99 7.73 -0.10
N ARG A 79 -5.66 7.61 0.05
CA ARG A 79 -4.98 6.59 0.90
C ARG A 79 -5.44 6.49 2.36
N HIS A 80 -6.11 7.51 2.89
CA HIS A 80 -6.69 7.47 4.23
C HIS A 80 -7.93 6.57 4.31
N LEU A 81 -8.57 6.29 3.17
CA LEU A 81 -9.75 5.45 3.08
C LEU A 81 -9.41 4.01 2.77
N ASP A 82 -9.95 3.13 3.58
CA ASP A 82 -10.08 1.72 3.28
C ASP A 82 -11.32 1.49 2.39
N VAL A 83 -11.11 1.55 1.07
CA VAL A 83 -12.17 1.21 0.09
C VAL A 83 -12.34 -0.31 -0.01
N ARG A 84 -13.58 -0.79 0.03
CA ARG A 84 -13.94 -2.21 -0.14
C ARG A 84 -15.14 -2.35 -1.08
N ILE A 85 -14.96 -3.05 -2.21
CA ILE A 85 -16.04 -3.28 -3.17
C ILE A 85 -16.78 -4.56 -2.78
N LEU A 86 -18.07 -4.45 -2.49
CA LEU A 86 -18.93 -5.55 -2.09
C LEU A 86 -19.36 -6.35 -3.32
N LEU A 87 -19.01 -7.63 -3.38
CA LEU A 87 -19.28 -8.53 -4.51
C LEU A 87 -20.46 -9.48 -4.23
N THR A 88 -21.26 -9.16 -3.21
CA THR A 88 -22.36 -10.01 -2.72
C THR A 88 -23.51 -10.12 -3.70
N ASN A 89 -23.70 -9.12 -4.56
CA ASN A 89 -24.71 -9.13 -5.60
C ASN A 89 -24.15 -9.50 -6.98
N LEU A 90 -22.86 -9.86 -7.09
CA LEU A 90 -22.27 -10.26 -8.37
C LEU A 90 -22.42 -11.78 -8.59
N LEU A 91 -23.04 -12.15 -9.71
CA LEU A 91 -23.28 -13.55 -10.09
C LEU A 91 -22.43 -13.98 -11.27
N ASN A 92 -21.77 -15.12 -11.10
CA ASN A 92 -21.14 -15.86 -12.17
C ASN A 92 -22.19 -16.47 -13.11
N GLN A 93 -21.78 -16.77 -14.34
CA GLN A 93 -22.70 -17.39 -15.30
C GLN A 93 -23.23 -18.74 -14.80
N GLY A 94 -24.53 -18.97 -14.98
CA GLY A 94 -25.16 -20.23 -14.60
C GLY A 94 -25.29 -20.44 -13.09
N ALA A 95 -24.85 -19.50 -12.25
CA ALA A 95 -25.07 -19.54 -10.82
C ALA A 95 -26.53 -19.20 -10.49
N ASN A 96 -27.16 -20.03 -9.64
CA ASN A 96 -28.46 -19.69 -9.09
C ASN A 96 -28.30 -18.58 -8.04
N PRO A 97 -29.16 -17.55 -8.07
CA PRO A 97 -29.10 -16.50 -7.07
C PRO A 97 -29.30 -17.11 -5.67
N PRO A 98 -28.41 -16.86 -4.70
CA PRO A 98 -28.63 -17.31 -3.34
C PRO A 98 -29.94 -16.71 -2.79
N VAL A 99 -30.59 -17.45 -1.89
CA VAL A 99 -31.78 -16.95 -1.21
C VAL A 99 -31.35 -15.79 -0.31
N LEU A 100 -31.83 -14.58 -0.62
CA LEU A 100 -31.65 -13.39 0.22
C LEU A 100 -32.42 -13.60 1.53
N GLY A 101 -31.76 -14.12 2.56
CA GLY A 101 -32.38 -14.44 3.85
C GLY A 101 -31.99 -13.51 5.00
N SER A 102 -30.80 -12.91 4.95
CA SER A 102 -30.26 -12.11 6.06
C SER A 102 -29.47 -10.92 5.58
N VAL A 103 -29.55 -9.81 6.32
CA VAL A 103 -28.65 -8.66 6.18
C VAL A 103 -27.20 -9.09 6.43
N GLN A 104 -26.27 -8.53 5.65
CA GLN A 104 -24.85 -8.78 5.84
C GLN A 104 -24.31 -7.88 6.96
N ASN A 105 -23.51 -8.47 7.86
CA ASN A 105 -22.73 -7.72 8.83
C ASN A 105 -21.38 -7.34 8.21
N LEU A 106 -21.14 -6.04 8.07
CA LEU A 106 -19.86 -5.50 7.65
C LEU A 106 -18.98 -5.25 8.88
N SER A 107 -17.66 -5.33 8.74
CA SER A 107 -16.72 -5.14 9.85
C SER A 107 -16.88 -3.78 10.53
N GLN A 108 -17.18 -2.73 9.75
CA GLN A 108 -17.61 -1.42 10.22
C GLN A 108 -19.05 -1.16 9.75
N PRO A 109 -20.05 -1.19 10.64
CA PRO A 109 -21.43 -0.86 10.28
C PRO A 109 -21.51 0.55 9.65
N PRO A 110 -22.14 0.73 8.48
CA PRO A 110 -22.21 2.04 7.84
C PRO A 110 -22.95 3.08 8.70
N GLU A 111 -22.34 4.27 8.85
CA GLU A 111 -22.96 5.44 9.49
C GLU A 111 -23.69 6.33 8.48
N VAL A 112 -23.27 6.28 7.21
CA VAL A 112 -23.87 7.01 6.09
C VAL A 112 -24.04 6.10 4.88
N VAL A 113 -25.15 6.26 4.14
CA VAL A 113 -25.33 5.71 2.80
C VAL A 113 -25.30 6.84 1.78
N LEU A 114 -24.47 6.66 0.76
CA LEU A 114 -24.21 7.59 -0.32
C LEU A 114 -24.71 6.96 -1.64
N THR A 115 -25.07 7.78 -2.61
CA THR A 115 -25.37 7.31 -3.96
C THR A 115 -25.07 8.38 -4.99
N ASP A 116 -24.68 7.98 -6.19
CA ASP A 116 -24.53 8.81 -7.39
C ASP A 116 -25.87 9.01 -8.14
N TYR A 117 -26.99 8.58 -7.56
CA TYR A 117 -28.31 8.70 -8.19
C TYR A 117 -28.70 10.16 -8.44
N GLU A 118 -28.88 10.50 -9.72
CA GLU A 118 -29.38 11.81 -10.16
C GLU A 118 -30.91 11.75 -10.35
N SER A 119 -31.64 12.57 -9.61
CA SER A 119 -33.10 12.72 -9.78
C SER A 119 -33.39 13.66 -10.96
N ALA A 120 -34.43 13.34 -11.74
CA ALA A 120 -34.85 14.12 -12.92
C ALA A 120 -35.10 15.61 -12.61
N ASP A 121 -35.55 15.93 -11.39
CA ASP A 121 -35.85 17.31 -10.99
C ASP A 121 -34.67 18.03 -10.33
N GLY A 122 -33.52 17.35 -10.12
CA GLY A 122 -32.34 17.89 -9.42
C GLY A 122 -32.55 18.22 -7.93
N VAL A 123 -33.79 18.14 -7.43
CA VAL A 123 -34.15 18.47 -6.05
C VAL A 123 -33.82 17.30 -5.12
N GLN A 124 -33.14 17.59 -4.01
CA GLN A 124 -32.94 16.64 -2.91
C GLN A 124 -34.27 16.33 -2.22
N SER A 125 -35.03 15.38 -2.76
CA SER A 125 -36.29 14.98 -2.15
C SER A 125 -36.03 14.07 -0.93
N ASN A 126 -36.57 14.46 0.23
CA ASN A 126 -36.55 13.64 1.45
C ASN A 126 -37.06 12.19 1.22
N PRO A 127 -38.06 11.93 0.34
CA PRO A 127 -38.48 10.57 0.01
C PRO A 127 -37.39 9.68 -0.59
N ILE A 128 -36.52 10.20 -1.47
CA ILE A 128 -35.42 9.42 -2.07
C ILE A 128 -34.41 9.01 -0.99
N LYS A 129 -34.04 9.97 -0.14
CA LYS A 129 -33.14 9.76 1.01
C LYS A 129 -33.63 8.65 1.93
N GLN A 130 -34.90 8.69 2.33
CA GLN A 130 -35.51 7.64 3.16
C GLN A 130 -35.54 6.27 2.47
N ARG A 131 -35.73 6.22 1.16
CA ARG A 131 -35.70 4.95 0.40
C ARG A 131 -34.30 4.35 0.33
N LEU A 132 -33.28 5.19 0.15
CA LEU A 132 -31.88 4.79 0.19
C LEU A 132 -31.51 4.22 1.56
N GLU A 133 -31.93 4.86 2.65
CA GLU A 133 -31.72 4.34 4.01
C GLU A 133 -32.39 2.96 4.20
N ARG A 134 -33.67 2.84 3.82
CA ARG A 134 -34.38 1.55 3.89
C ARG A 134 -33.73 0.47 3.03
N TYR A 135 -33.23 0.82 1.85
CA TYR A 135 -32.50 -0.09 0.98
C TYR A 135 -31.22 -0.59 1.64
N ALA A 136 -30.42 0.31 2.20
CA ALA A 136 -29.18 -0.04 2.89
C ALA A 136 -29.47 -0.97 4.08
N ILE A 137 -30.45 -0.63 4.92
CA ILE A 137 -30.87 -1.44 6.07
C ILE A 137 -31.45 -2.80 5.65
N SER A 138 -32.06 -2.92 4.47
CA SER A 138 -32.53 -4.21 3.97
C SER A 138 -31.41 -5.13 3.47
N CYS A 139 -30.22 -4.57 3.21
CA CYS A 139 -29.08 -5.33 2.70
C CYS A 139 -28.00 -5.55 3.78
N TYR A 140 -27.83 -4.60 4.69
CA TYR A 140 -26.70 -4.55 5.63
C TYR A 140 -27.14 -4.14 7.03
N SER A 141 -26.42 -4.62 8.03
CA SER A 141 -26.52 -4.11 9.40
C SER A 141 -25.87 -2.73 9.50
N CYS A 142 -26.69 -1.68 9.52
CA CYS A 142 -26.25 -0.30 9.62
C CYS A 142 -26.37 0.26 11.04
N CYS A 143 -25.70 1.39 11.31
CA CYS A 143 -25.87 2.11 12.56
C CYS A 143 -27.33 2.61 12.76
N PRO A 144 -27.87 2.65 14.00
CA PRO A 144 -29.26 3.07 14.25
C PRO A 144 -29.65 4.48 13.78
N LYS A 145 -28.66 5.35 13.52
CA LYS A 145 -28.83 6.72 13.02
C LYS A 145 -28.25 6.91 11.63
N LEU A 146 -28.40 5.89 10.77
CA LEU A 146 -27.95 5.94 9.38
C LEU A 146 -28.44 7.22 8.69
N ARG A 147 -27.53 7.93 8.04
CA ARG A 147 -27.84 9.12 7.23
C ARG A 147 -27.75 8.79 5.75
N SER A 148 -28.56 9.43 4.93
CA SER A 148 -28.44 9.36 3.47
C SER A 148 -27.97 10.65 2.83
N VAL A 149 -27.09 10.53 1.83
CA VAL A 149 -26.59 11.64 1.03
C VAL A 149 -26.64 11.29 -0.45
N LEU A 150 -27.18 12.19 -1.26
CA LEU A 150 -27.10 12.13 -2.71
C LEU A 150 -25.84 12.90 -3.12
N LEU A 151 -24.93 12.23 -3.82
CA LEU A 151 -23.70 12.83 -4.30
C LEU A 151 -23.99 13.54 -5.62
N TYR A 152 -23.59 14.80 -5.70
CA TYR A 152 -23.58 15.60 -6.92
C TYR A 152 -22.14 16.05 -7.11
N PRO A 153 -21.30 15.23 -7.76
CA PRO A 153 -19.94 15.62 -8.04
C PRO A 153 -19.95 16.81 -8.99
N ASP A 154 -19.14 17.82 -8.71
CA ASP A 154 -18.86 18.87 -9.68
C ASP A 154 -18.04 18.24 -10.80
N TYR A 155 -18.71 17.92 -11.91
CA TYR A 155 -18.07 17.57 -13.15
C TYR A 155 -17.63 18.89 -13.80
N ASP A 156 -16.54 19.48 -13.30
CA ASP A 156 -15.95 20.64 -13.98
C ASP A 156 -15.76 20.27 -15.45
N LEU A 157 -16.37 21.07 -16.34
CA LEU A 157 -16.19 21.00 -17.78
C LEU A 157 -14.73 21.38 -18.08
N GLN A 158 -13.81 20.45 -17.86
CA GLN A 158 -12.50 20.53 -18.47
C GLN A 158 -12.72 20.27 -19.96
N ASP A 159 -12.86 21.35 -20.71
CA ASP A 159 -12.52 21.43 -22.13
C ASP A 159 -11.04 21.04 -22.27
N ASP A 160 -10.74 19.75 -22.15
CA ASP A 160 -9.45 19.23 -22.57
C ASP A 160 -9.56 18.97 -24.07
N ASN A 161 -9.25 20.01 -24.85
CA ASN A 161 -8.75 19.89 -26.23
C ASN A 161 -7.35 19.23 -26.23
N GLY A 162 -7.13 18.23 -25.38
CA GLY A 162 -6.02 17.31 -25.46
C GLY A 162 -6.33 16.34 -26.58
N GLU A 163 -5.49 16.36 -27.61
CA GLU A 163 -5.50 15.37 -28.67
C GLU A 163 -5.73 13.97 -28.06
N LEU A 164 -6.87 13.38 -28.41
CA LEU A 164 -7.13 11.96 -28.21
C LEU A 164 -6.01 11.21 -28.91
N SER A 165 -4.94 10.88 -28.17
CA SER A 165 -4.09 9.76 -28.53
C SER A 165 -5.04 8.58 -28.75
N PRO A 166 -4.95 7.84 -29.88
CA PRO A 166 -5.80 6.70 -30.11
C PRO A 166 -5.51 5.67 -29.02
N GLN A 167 -6.25 5.74 -27.92
CA GLN A 167 -6.40 4.63 -27.01
C GLN A 167 -7.11 3.59 -27.86
N GLU A 168 -6.44 2.46 -28.03
CA GLU A 168 -6.99 1.29 -28.68
C GLU A 168 -8.40 1.06 -28.12
N GLU A 169 -9.42 1.42 -28.91
CA GLU A 169 -10.79 0.95 -28.75
C GLU A 169 -10.72 -0.57 -28.94
N THR A 170 -10.28 -1.25 -27.90
CA THR A 170 -10.57 -2.66 -27.74
C THR A 170 -12.08 -2.70 -27.58
N GLU A 171 -12.76 -3.13 -28.64
CA GLU A 171 -14.18 -3.49 -28.64
C GLU A 171 -14.48 -4.20 -27.31
N LYS A 172 -15.08 -3.47 -26.36
CA LYS A 172 -15.42 -4.03 -25.05
C LYS A 172 -16.62 -4.92 -25.25
N THR A 173 -16.38 -6.14 -25.71
CA THR A 173 -17.37 -7.18 -25.66
C THR A 173 -17.75 -7.36 -24.19
N ASN A 174 -19.02 -7.15 -23.87
CA ASN A 174 -19.57 -7.36 -22.52
C ASN A 174 -19.70 -8.86 -22.27
N GLU A 175 -18.59 -9.57 -22.46
CA GLU A 175 -18.55 -11.01 -22.34
C GLU A 175 -18.63 -11.39 -20.87
N PRO A 176 -19.40 -12.42 -20.57
CA PRO A 176 -19.42 -13.01 -19.26
C PRO A 176 -18.03 -13.50 -18.84
N LEU A 177 -17.69 -13.30 -17.57
CA LEU A 177 -16.42 -13.73 -17.03
C LEU A 177 -16.41 -15.24 -16.80
N GLN A 178 -15.39 -15.94 -17.27
CA GLN A 178 -15.18 -17.35 -16.95
C GLN A 178 -14.97 -17.52 -15.44
N SER A 179 -15.71 -18.45 -14.83
CA SER A 179 -15.63 -18.77 -13.41
C SER A 179 -15.12 -20.19 -13.16
N PHE A 180 -14.70 -20.45 -11.92
CA PHE A 180 -14.05 -21.68 -11.50
C PHE A 180 -14.52 -22.09 -10.11
N SER A 181 -14.69 -23.40 -9.88
CA SER A 181 -15.11 -23.92 -8.57
C SER A 181 -14.15 -23.52 -7.45
N ASP A 182 -12.85 -23.68 -7.71
CA ASP A 182 -11.77 -23.54 -6.75
C ASP A 182 -10.64 -22.70 -7.35
N VAL A 183 -10.41 -21.53 -6.75
CA VAL A 183 -9.38 -20.57 -7.17
C VAL A 183 -8.29 -20.50 -6.11
N VAL A 184 -7.03 -20.37 -6.54
CA VAL A 184 -5.89 -20.10 -5.64
C VAL A 184 -5.21 -18.78 -5.96
N VAL A 185 -4.80 -18.08 -4.92
CA VAL A 185 -3.99 -16.86 -5.00
C VAL A 185 -2.92 -16.88 -3.92
N GLY A 186 -1.72 -16.38 -4.24
CA GLY A 186 -0.61 -16.28 -3.31
C GLY A 186 -0.09 -14.86 -3.20
N GLY A 187 0.36 -14.46 -2.00
CA GLY A 187 0.90 -13.13 -1.80
C GLY A 187 1.46 -12.92 -0.40
N THR A 188 2.21 -11.83 -0.23
CA THR A 188 2.67 -11.40 1.09
C THR A 188 1.56 -10.70 1.87
N PHE A 189 0.64 -10.00 1.20
CA PHE A 189 -0.49 -9.29 1.84
C PHE A 189 -0.06 -8.40 3.02
N ASP A 190 1.12 -7.78 2.92
CA ASP A 190 1.59 -6.81 3.90
C ASP A 190 0.88 -5.47 3.67
N ARG A 191 0.26 -4.93 4.72
CA ARG A 191 -0.49 -3.66 4.73
C ARG A 191 -1.46 -3.61 3.55
N LEU A 192 -2.57 -4.32 3.67
CA LEU A 192 -3.50 -4.61 2.57
C LEU A 192 -3.90 -3.36 1.76
N HIS A 193 -3.20 -3.12 0.66
CA HIS A 193 -3.34 -1.95 -0.21
C HIS A 193 -4.18 -2.26 -1.45
N ASN A 194 -4.53 -1.24 -2.24
CA ASN A 194 -5.45 -1.37 -3.37
C ASN A 194 -4.98 -2.38 -4.43
N GLY A 195 -3.68 -2.49 -4.71
CA GLY A 195 -3.14 -3.60 -5.52
C GLY A 195 -3.49 -5.02 -5.01
N HIS A 196 -3.41 -5.28 -3.69
CA HIS A 196 -3.87 -6.56 -3.12
C HIS A 196 -5.38 -6.71 -3.20
N LYS A 197 -6.13 -5.63 -2.98
CA LYS A 197 -7.59 -5.66 -3.04
C LYS A 197 -8.11 -5.94 -4.44
N ILE A 198 -7.45 -5.44 -5.49
CA ILE A 198 -7.73 -5.83 -6.89
C ILE A 198 -7.53 -7.33 -7.04
N LEU A 199 -6.34 -7.84 -6.68
CA LEU A 199 -6.01 -9.25 -6.78
C LEU A 199 -7.03 -10.16 -6.07
N LEU A 200 -7.37 -9.84 -4.83
CA LEU A 200 -8.33 -10.60 -4.04
C LEU A 200 -9.76 -10.47 -4.56
N SER A 201 -10.20 -9.27 -4.93
CA SER A 201 -11.55 -9.04 -5.45
C SER A 201 -11.78 -9.74 -6.78
N VAL A 202 -10.79 -9.72 -7.68
CA VAL A 202 -10.84 -10.48 -8.94
C VAL A 202 -10.82 -11.98 -8.66
N SER A 203 -10.01 -12.46 -7.71
CA SER A 203 -10.02 -13.87 -7.31
C SER A 203 -11.37 -14.31 -6.75
N CYS A 204 -12.01 -13.46 -5.92
CA CYS A 204 -13.37 -13.67 -5.43
C CYS A 204 -14.42 -13.64 -6.55
N LEU A 205 -14.23 -12.81 -7.58
CA LEU A 205 -15.12 -12.73 -8.73
C LEU A 205 -15.03 -14.00 -9.60
N LEU A 206 -13.86 -14.61 -9.69
CA LEU A 206 -13.62 -15.83 -10.48
C LEU A 206 -14.03 -17.12 -9.72
N ALA A 207 -14.06 -17.10 -8.39
CA ALA A 207 -14.37 -18.26 -7.58
C ALA A 207 -15.88 -18.45 -7.37
N GLU A 208 -16.34 -19.69 -7.51
CA GLU A 208 -17.75 -20.06 -7.27
C GLU A 208 -17.96 -20.64 -5.88
N ASN A 209 -17.02 -21.46 -5.39
CA ASN A 209 -17.15 -22.19 -4.12
C ASN A 209 -16.03 -21.84 -3.14
N ARG A 210 -14.77 -22.07 -3.52
CA ARG A 210 -13.62 -21.95 -2.61
C ARG A 210 -12.54 -21.03 -3.18
N LEU A 211 -12.02 -20.14 -2.33
CA LEU A 211 -10.81 -19.37 -2.57
C LEU A 211 -9.72 -19.79 -1.58
N LEU A 212 -8.64 -20.39 -2.09
CA LEU A 212 -7.45 -20.71 -1.32
C LEU A 212 -6.47 -19.54 -1.39
N ILE A 213 -6.09 -19.00 -0.23
CA ILE A 213 -5.13 -17.90 -0.14
C ILE A 213 -3.86 -18.36 0.56
N GLY A 214 -2.74 -18.34 -0.16
CA GLY A 214 -1.41 -18.57 0.42
C GLY A 214 -0.76 -17.27 0.87
N VAL A 215 -0.47 -17.15 2.17
CA VAL A 215 0.12 -15.96 2.79
C VAL A 215 1.60 -16.21 3.09
N SER A 216 2.51 -15.49 2.42
CA SER A 216 3.95 -15.63 2.64
C SER A 216 4.34 -15.41 4.10
N ASP A 217 5.21 -16.26 4.64
CA ASP A 217 5.76 -16.12 5.99
C ASP A 217 7.24 -16.54 6.04
N LYS A 218 7.92 -16.18 7.15
CA LYS A 218 9.31 -16.56 7.44
C LYS A 218 10.26 -16.35 6.25
N ASP A 219 10.81 -17.44 5.71
CA ASP A 219 11.84 -17.49 4.68
C ASP A 219 11.45 -16.69 3.42
N LEU A 220 10.15 -16.67 3.06
CA LEU A 220 9.66 -15.91 1.91
C LEU A 220 9.70 -14.38 2.10
N LEU A 221 9.96 -13.90 3.31
CA LEU A 221 10.03 -12.47 3.65
C LEU A 221 11.47 -11.95 3.73
N GLU A 222 12.49 -12.81 3.78
CA GLU A 222 13.86 -12.42 4.11
C GLU A 222 14.50 -11.44 3.13
N ASN A 223 14.11 -11.51 1.86
CA ASN A 223 14.64 -10.69 0.77
C ASN A 223 13.75 -9.49 0.43
N LYS A 224 12.69 -9.24 1.21
CA LYS A 224 11.81 -8.09 0.98
C LYS A 224 12.46 -6.81 1.51
N LEU A 225 12.45 -5.75 0.69
CA LEU A 225 12.96 -4.42 1.07
C LEU A 225 12.32 -3.92 2.37
N LEU A 226 13.07 -3.52 3.40
CA LEU A 226 12.52 -3.09 4.72
C LEU A 226 11.63 -4.17 5.39
N LYS A 227 12.09 -5.43 5.41
CA LYS A 227 11.33 -6.56 5.98
C LYS A 227 10.96 -6.39 7.44
N GLU A 228 11.72 -5.61 8.19
CA GLU A 228 11.50 -5.29 9.60
C GLU A 228 10.19 -4.51 9.81
N LEU A 229 9.69 -3.85 8.75
CA LEU A 229 8.44 -3.09 8.77
C LEU A 229 7.22 -3.87 8.26
N ILE A 230 7.41 -5.15 7.87
CA ILE A 230 6.31 -6.04 7.50
C ILE A 230 5.47 -6.34 8.73
N LEU A 231 4.15 -6.31 8.58
CA LEU A 231 3.23 -6.66 9.66
C LEU A 231 3.39 -8.14 10.08
N PRO A 232 3.32 -8.45 11.38
CA PRO A 232 3.30 -9.83 11.87
C PRO A 232 2.24 -10.68 11.15
N PHE A 233 2.51 -11.98 11.00
CA PHE A 233 1.63 -12.91 10.27
C PHE A 233 0.17 -12.82 10.73
N GLU A 234 -0.08 -12.88 12.04
CA GLU A 234 -1.43 -12.78 12.62
C GLU A 234 -2.15 -11.47 12.27
N GLN A 235 -1.44 -10.34 12.23
CA GLN A 235 -2.04 -9.07 11.87
C GLN A 235 -2.43 -9.03 10.38
N ARG A 236 -1.58 -9.56 9.50
CA ARG A 236 -1.88 -9.70 8.07
C ARG A 236 -3.07 -10.64 7.84
N LEU A 237 -3.11 -11.76 8.57
CA LEU A 237 -4.19 -12.73 8.52
C LEU A 237 -5.52 -12.11 8.93
N ASN A 238 -5.56 -11.38 10.05
CA ASN A 238 -6.78 -10.71 10.53
C ASN A 238 -7.29 -9.67 9.53
N GLN A 239 -6.41 -8.83 8.98
CA GLN A 239 -6.78 -7.84 7.95
C GLN A 239 -7.34 -8.51 6.68
N LEU A 240 -6.73 -9.62 6.28
CA LEU A 240 -7.17 -10.39 5.11
C LEU A 240 -8.55 -11.03 5.35
N ILE A 241 -8.76 -11.69 6.49
CA ILE A 241 -10.05 -12.31 6.84
C ILE A 241 -11.15 -11.25 6.87
N GLU A 242 -10.90 -10.14 7.55
CA GLU A 242 -11.86 -9.04 7.68
C GLU A 242 -12.28 -8.50 6.30
N PHE A 243 -11.31 -8.27 5.40
CA PHE A 243 -11.57 -7.83 4.04
C PHE A 243 -12.41 -8.86 3.25
N LEU A 244 -12.05 -10.14 3.30
CA LEU A 244 -12.69 -11.20 2.52
C LEU A 244 -14.15 -11.43 2.95
N VAL A 245 -14.42 -11.40 4.26
CA VAL A 245 -15.78 -11.55 4.82
C VAL A 245 -16.67 -10.37 4.44
N ASP A 246 -16.12 -9.15 4.38
CA ASP A 246 -16.88 -7.99 3.89
C ASP A 246 -17.16 -8.10 2.39
N VAL A 247 -16.15 -8.48 1.59
CA VAL A 247 -16.22 -8.42 0.13
C VAL A 247 -17.09 -9.52 -0.47
N LYS A 248 -16.93 -10.78 -0.06
CA LYS A 248 -17.69 -11.91 -0.63
C LYS A 248 -17.87 -13.04 0.39
N PRO A 249 -18.74 -12.86 1.42
CA PRO A 249 -18.94 -13.83 2.49
C PRO A 249 -19.55 -15.17 2.03
N SER A 250 -20.06 -15.24 0.80
CA SER A 250 -20.62 -16.47 0.22
C SER A 250 -19.57 -17.52 -0.14
N LEU A 251 -18.29 -17.15 -0.20
CA LEU A 251 -17.19 -18.08 -0.53
C LEU A 251 -16.62 -18.76 0.71
N LEU A 252 -16.16 -19.99 0.51
CA LEU A 252 -15.30 -20.68 1.47
C LEU A 252 -13.86 -20.20 1.33
N PHE A 253 -13.33 -19.57 2.37
CA PHE A 253 -11.92 -19.13 2.39
C PHE A 253 -11.03 -20.17 3.09
N SER A 254 -9.96 -20.59 2.41
CA SER A 254 -8.92 -21.47 2.96
C SER A 254 -7.59 -20.70 2.97
N ILE A 255 -7.26 -20.09 4.11
CA ILE A 255 -6.05 -19.27 4.25
C ILE A 255 -4.94 -20.10 4.90
N VAL A 256 -3.78 -20.16 4.25
CA VAL A 256 -2.66 -21.00 4.66
C VAL A 256 -1.36 -20.20 4.67
N PRO A 257 -0.46 -20.42 5.65
CA PRO A 257 0.89 -19.87 5.58
C PRO A 257 1.68 -20.55 4.46
N LEU A 258 2.49 -19.77 3.75
CA LEU A 258 3.44 -20.27 2.76
C LEU A 258 4.85 -20.17 3.31
N TYR A 259 5.54 -21.31 3.32
CA TYR A 259 6.97 -21.42 3.65
C TYR A 259 7.82 -21.66 2.40
N ASP A 260 7.19 -21.99 1.27
CA ASP A 260 7.81 -22.15 -0.03
C ASP A 260 6.95 -21.46 -1.11
N PRO A 261 7.49 -21.20 -2.33
CA PRO A 261 6.77 -20.49 -3.38
C PRO A 261 5.53 -21.21 -3.95
N PHE A 262 5.34 -22.50 -3.67
CA PHE A 262 4.28 -23.33 -4.26
C PHE A 262 3.14 -23.58 -3.27
N GLY A 263 3.47 -24.02 -2.04
CA GLY A 263 2.48 -24.40 -1.03
C GLY A 263 1.44 -25.42 -1.54
N PRO A 264 0.16 -25.31 -1.13
CA PRO A 264 -0.88 -26.26 -1.54
C PRO A 264 -1.21 -26.26 -3.04
N SER A 265 -0.74 -25.27 -3.81
CA SER A 265 -1.04 -25.18 -5.23
C SER A 265 -0.51 -26.35 -6.05
N ILE A 266 0.49 -27.09 -5.55
CA ILE A 266 1.09 -28.25 -6.21
C ILE A 266 0.65 -29.59 -5.60
N THR A 267 -0.26 -29.58 -4.62
CA THR A 267 -0.76 -30.78 -3.94
C THR A 267 -2.28 -30.89 -3.95
N ASP A 268 -3.03 -29.79 -4.02
CA ASP A 268 -4.49 -29.79 -4.08
C ASP A 268 -4.99 -30.06 -5.52
N PRO A 269 -5.65 -31.20 -5.78
CA PRO A 269 -6.16 -31.56 -7.11
C PRO A 269 -7.47 -30.84 -7.48
N ASN A 270 -8.17 -30.25 -6.51
CA ASN A 270 -9.46 -29.60 -6.73
C ASN A 270 -9.30 -28.20 -7.34
N LEU A 271 -8.16 -27.55 -7.12
CA LEU A 271 -7.85 -26.23 -7.69
C LEU A 271 -7.97 -26.25 -9.22
N LYS A 272 -8.66 -25.24 -9.77
CA LYS A 272 -8.92 -25.10 -11.21
C LYS A 272 -8.28 -23.86 -11.82
N CYS A 273 -8.06 -22.81 -11.03
CA CYS A 273 -7.50 -21.55 -11.50
C CYS A 273 -6.51 -20.97 -10.49
N ILE A 274 -5.41 -20.39 -11.00
CA ILE A 274 -4.48 -19.55 -10.24
C ILE A 274 -4.54 -18.12 -10.74
N VAL A 275 -4.74 -17.18 -9.81
CA VAL A 275 -4.74 -15.74 -10.11
C VAL A 275 -3.40 -15.16 -9.75
N VAL A 276 -2.78 -14.47 -10.70
CA VAL A 276 -1.44 -13.89 -10.58
C VAL A 276 -1.41 -12.46 -11.09
N SER A 277 -0.54 -11.64 -10.53
CA SER A 277 -0.17 -10.34 -11.13
C SER A 277 0.85 -10.53 -12.25
N GLU A 278 1.09 -9.46 -13.03
CA GLU A 278 2.17 -9.44 -14.02
C GLU A 278 3.54 -9.83 -13.45
N GLU A 279 3.82 -9.43 -12.21
CA GLU A 279 5.08 -9.76 -11.53
C GLU A 279 5.19 -11.25 -11.18
N THR A 280 4.05 -11.86 -10.83
CA THR A 280 3.98 -13.24 -10.35
C THR A 280 3.57 -14.23 -11.44
N PHE A 281 3.36 -13.76 -12.67
CA PHE A 281 2.99 -14.58 -13.83
C PHE A 281 3.95 -15.74 -14.07
N LYS A 282 5.26 -15.48 -14.03
CA LYS A 282 6.29 -16.54 -14.13
C LYS A 282 6.19 -17.56 -12.99
N GLY A 283 5.79 -17.12 -11.80
CA GLY A 283 5.51 -18.00 -10.66
C GLY A 283 4.35 -18.95 -10.93
N GLY A 284 3.25 -18.45 -11.50
CA GLY A 284 2.11 -19.29 -11.91
C GLY A 284 2.49 -20.32 -12.98
N LEU A 285 3.32 -19.95 -13.96
CA LEU A 285 3.88 -20.92 -14.92
C LEU A 285 4.73 -22.00 -14.25
N SER A 286 5.53 -21.62 -13.24
CA SER A 286 6.32 -22.56 -12.44
C SER A 286 5.42 -23.53 -11.66
N VAL A 287 4.31 -23.05 -11.10
CA VAL A 287 3.31 -23.90 -10.42
C VAL A 287 2.76 -24.95 -11.39
N ASN A 288 2.37 -24.58 -12.62
CA ASN A 288 1.85 -25.56 -13.58
C ASN A 288 2.89 -26.61 -13.99
N ARG A 289 4.16 -26.24 -14.16
CA ARG A 289 5.24 -27.22 -14.39
C ARG A 289 5.35 -28.21 -13.25
N ARG A 290 5.34 -27.73 -12.00
CA ARG A 290 5.43 -28.56 -10.81
C ARG A 290 4.18 -29.43 -10.60
N ARG A 291 3.01 -28.94 -10.99
CA ARG A 291 1.76 -29.72 -11.02
C ARG A 291 1.85 -30.87 -12.01
N ALA A 292 2.38 -30.64 -13.21
CA ALA A 292 2.59 -31.70 -14.20
C ALA A 292 3.56 -32.79 -13.68
N GLU A 293 4.65 -32.39 -13.03
CA GLU A 293 5.58 -33.33 -12.35
C GLU A 293 4.88 -34.15 -11.25
N ASN A 294 3.87 -33.58 -10.59
CA ASN A 294 3.07 -34.23 -9.54
C ASN A 294 1.81 -34.95 -10.07
N ASN A 295 1.65 -35.08 -11.39
CA ASN A 295 0.46 -35.67 -12.04
C ASN A 295 -0.87 -34.96 -11.72
N LEU A 296 -0.83 -33.64 -11.53
CA LEU A 296 -2.01 -32.79 -11.35
C LEU A 296 -2.35 -32.05 -12.64
N SER A 297 -3.64 -31.76 -12.84
CA SER A 297 -4.10 -30.95 -13.98
C SER A 297 -3.54 -29.53 -13.90
N GLU A 298 -3.19 -28.94 -15.05
CA GLU A 298 -2.81 -27.53 -15.10
C GLU A 298 -3.93 -26.62 -14.60
N LEU A 299 -3.55 -25.55 -13.91
CA LEU A 299 -4.46 -24.49 -13.50
C LEU A 299 -4.65 -23.51 -14.65
N ALA A 300 -5.89 -23.10 -14.89
CA ALA A 300 -6.16 -21.90 -15.67
C ALA A 300 -5.42 -20.72 -15.03
N LEU A 301 -4.71 -19.94 -15.83
CA LEU A 301 -3.83 -18.89 -15.33
C LEU A 301 -4.42 -17.53 -15.67
N HIS A 302 -4.97 -16.86 -14.65
CA HIS A 302 -5.60 -15.56 -14.81
C HIS A 302 -4.63 -14.45 -14.39
N LYS A 303 -4.17 -13.66 -15.36
CA LYS A 303 -3.23 -12.55 -15.15
C LYS A 303 -3.98 -11.24 -14.92
N ILE A 304 -3.73 -10.57 -13.81
CA ILE A 304 -4.17 -9.19 -13.57
C ILE A 304 -3.04 -8.20 -13.86
N ASN A 305 -3.39 -7.01 -14.33
CA ASN A 305 -2.45 -5.92 -14.57
C ASN A 305 -2.11 -5.19 -13.26
N LEU A 306 -0.94 -4.57 -13.21
CA LEU A 306 -0.54 -3.74 -12.07
C LEU A 306 -1.21 -2.37 -12.13
N ALA A 307 -1.76 -1.92 -11.01
CA ALA A 307 -2.28 -0.57 -10.88
C ALA A 307 -1.14 0.41 -10.58
N VAL A 308 -1.10 1.52 -11.32
CA VAL A 308 -0.15 2.62 -11.14
C VAL A 308 -0.51 3.41 -9.89
N ASP A 309 0.49 3.77 -9.09
CA ASP A 309 0.35 4.69 -7.96
C ASP A 309 0.50 6.14 -8.48
N PRO A 310 -0.57 6.94 -8.52
CA PRO A 310 -0.52 8.30 -9.07
C PRO A 310 0.32 9.27 -8.22
N GLN A 311 0.69 8.88 -7.01
CA GLN A 311 1.39 9.68 -6.01
C GLN A 311 2.75 9.06 -5.64
N HIS A 312 3.35 8.25 -6.51
CA HIS A 312 4.67 7.67 -6.26
C HIS A 312 5.77 8.74 -6.32
N ALA A 313 6.72 8.66 -5.39
CA ALA A 313 7.94 9.47 -5.43
C ALA A 313 8.98 8.85 -6.39
N LYS A 314 9.99 9.64 -6.79
CA LYS A 314 11.06 9.19 -7.73
C LYS A 314 11.82 7.92 -7.28
N ASN A 315 11.86 7.64 -5.97
CA ASN A 315 12.57 6.49 -5.40
C ASN A 315 11.62 5.34 -5.04
N GLU A 316 10.34 5.44 -5.38
CA GLU A 316 9.31 4.44 -5.11
C GLU A 316 8.99 3.66 -6.40
N GLU A 317 8.32 2.52 -6.23
CA GLU A 317 7.80 1.77 -7.37
C GLU A 317 6.65 2.54 -8.03
N GLU A 318 6.57 2.52 -9.36
CA GLU A 318 5.49 3.18 -10.13
C GLU A 318 4.11 2.57 -9.84
N LYS A 319 4.07 1.28 -9.50
CA LYS A 319 2.85 0.57 -9.11
C LYS A 319 2.54 0.75 -7.61
N ILE A 320 1.28 0.51 -7.26
CA ILE A 320 0.85 0.41 -5.86
C ILE A 320 1.48 -0.83 -5.22
N SER A 321 2.34 -0.65 -4.20
CA SER A 321 3.06 -1.76 -3.55
C SER A 321 3.35 -1.59 -2.06
N SER A 322 3.44 -2.71 -1.34
CA SER A 322 3.87 -2.74 0.07
C SER A 322 5.30 -2.21 0.28
N SER A 323 6.17 -2.28 -0.73
CA SER A 323 7.53 -1.71 -0.65
C SER A 323 7.46 -0.19 -0.52
N SER A 324 6.71 0.47 -1.39
CA SER A 324 6.50 1.92 -1.35
C SER A 324 5.81 2.34 -0.04
N LEU A 325 4.82 1.58 0.42
CA LEU A 325 4.18 1.86 1.72
C LEU A 325 5.15 1.79 2.90
N ARG A 326 6.03 0.78 2.95
CA ARG A 326 7.04 0.68 4.01
C ARG A 326 8.08 1.79 3.92
N TYR A 327 8.47 2.18 2.71
CA TYR A 327 9.38 3.31 2.50
C TYR A 327 8.80 4.61 3.07
N ARG A 328 7.50 4.86 2.85
CA ARG A 328 6.78 6.05 3.38
C ARG A 328 6.67 6.09 4.90
N LEU A 329 6.82 4.96 5.57
CA LEU A 329 6.85 4.91 7.05
C LEU A 329 8.18 5.40 7.62
N LEU A 330 9.24 5.43 6.82
CA LEU A 330 10.53 5.93 7.29
C LEU A 330 10.41 7.39 7.71
N GLY A 331 10.94 7.72 8.90
CA GLY A 331 10.80 9.04 9.50
C GLY A 331 9.51 9.27 10.27
N THR A 332 8.56 8.31 10.28
CA THR A 332 7.39 8.36 11.16
C THR A 332 7.64 7.60 12.46
N LEU A 333 7.11 8.11 13.58
CA LEU A 333 7.14 7.39 14.85
C LEU A 333 6.15 6.21 14.79
N LEU A 334 6.68 4.99 14.61
CA LEU A 334 5.88 3.77 14.52
C LEU A 334 5.21 3.39 15.85
N SER A 335 5.82 3.76 16.97
CA SER A 335 5.30 3.56 18.32
C SER A 335 5.59 4.79 19.15
N THR A 336 4.70 5.09 20.10
CA THR A 336 4.94 6.13 21.08
C THR A 336 6.16 5.75 21.91
N PRO A 337 7.15 6.65 22.10
CA PRO A 337 8.32 6.35 22.91
C PRO A 337 7.91 5.95 24.32
N GLN A 338 8.17 4.72 24.71
CA GLN A 338 7.98 4.27 26.10
C GLN A 338 9.23 4.61 26.89
N LYS A 339 9.06 5.19 28.09
CA LYS A 339 10.18 5.51 28.98
C LYS A 339 10.83 4.22 29.44
N ASN A 340 12.07 3.96 29.01
CA ASN A 340 12.81 2.81 29.49
C ASN A 340 13.45 3.14 30.86
N PRO A 341 12.98 2.55 31.97
CA PRO A 341 13.51 2.83 33.31
C PRO A 341 14.95 2.33 33.51
N SER A 342 15.48 1.47 32.64
CA SER A 342 16.86 1.00 32.70
C SER A 342 17.87 1.95 32.06
N LEU A 343 17.41 3.00 31.35
CA LEU A 343 18.32 3.98 30.77
C LEU A 343 18.81 4.95 31.86
N PRO A 344 20.12 5.20 31.96
CA PRO A 344 20.68 6.08 32.99
C PRO A 344 20.18 7.52 32.82
N SER A 345 20.20 8.28 33.91
CA SER A 345 19.83 9.72 33.91
C SER A 345 20.84 10.63 33.19
N SER A 346 21.95 10.07 32.69
CA SER A 346 22.96 10.74 31.88
C SER A 346 22.49 10.94 30.43
N PRO A 347 23.04 11.91 29.68
CA PRO A 347 22.67 12.15 28.29
C PRO A 347 22.83 10.91 27.41
N TYR A 348 21.90 10.71 26.47
CA TYR A 348 21.87 9.54 25.59
C TYR A 348 22.90 9.70 24.47
N ILE A 349 23.93 8.86 24.42
CA ILE A 349 25.02 8.97 23.43
C ILE A 349 24.67 8.13 22.17
N ILE A 350 24.54 8.80 21.04
CA ILE A 350 24.32 8.25 19.70
C ILE A 350 25.65 8.27 18.94
N GLY A 351 26.28 7.12 18.73
CA GLY A 351 27.45 7.01 17.84
C GLY A 351 27.04 7.08 16.36
N LEU A 352 27.46 8.10 15.63
CA LEU A 352 27.33 8.19 14.18
C LEU A 352 28.55 7.55 13.51
N THR A 353 28.36 6.39 12.91
CA THR A 353 29.42 5.61 12.24
C THR A 353 29.15 5.48 10.74
N GLY A 354 30.19 5.27 9.94
CA GLY A 354 30.09 5.15 8.48
C GLY A 354 31.33 5.66 7.73
N GLY A 355 31.49 5.26 6.47
CA GLY A 355 32.63 5.68 5.63
C GLY A 355 32.61 7.16 5.27
N SER A 356 33.66 7.64 4.58
CA SER A 356 33.67 9.01 4.04
C SER A 356 32.52 9.20 3.04
N GLY A 357 31.87 10.37 3.07
CA GLY A 357 30.73 10.67 2.21
C GLY A 357 29.39 10.04 2.62
N SER A 358 29.32 9.28 3.72
CA SER A 358 28.09 8.61 4.17
C SER A 358 27.04 9.54 4.82
N GLY A 359 27.28 10.85 4.84
CA GLY A 359 26.35 11.84 5.40
C GLY A 359 26.37 12.00 6.92
N LYS A 360 27.33 11.40 7.65
CA LYS A 360 27.45 11.53 9.12
C LYS A 360 27.37 12.98 9.61
N SER A 361 28.15 13.88 9.00
CA SER A 361 28.20 15.30 9.38
C SER A 361 26.85 15.99 9.16
N SER A 362 26.14 15.64 8.08
CA SER A 362 24.80 16.17 7.81
C SER A 362 23.79 15.71 8.86
N VAL A 363 23.82 14.43 9.24
CA VAL A 363 22.96 13.89 10.31
C VAL A 363 23.31 14.51 11.67
N ALA A 364 24.60 14.66 11.98
CA ALA A 364 25.06 15.31 13.21
C ALA A 364 24.55 16.75 13.31
N GLN A 365 24.64 17.51 12.20
CA GLN A 365 24.16 18.89 12.14
C GLN A 365 22.64 18.97 12.29
N TYR A 366 21.91 18.03 11.69
CA TYR A 366 20.46 17.93 11.87
C TYR A 366 20.08 17.66 13.33
N LEU A 367 20.74 16.71 13.99
CA LEU A 367 20.52 16.42 15.41
C LEU A 367 20.89 17.63 16.31
N LEU A 368 21.96 18.35 15.98
CA LEU A 368 22.33 19.60 16.65
C LEU A 368 21.22 20.65 16.54
N GLN A 369 20.60 20.81 15.36
CA GLN A 369 19.45 21.71 15.17
C GLN A 369 18.22 21.29 15.98
N LEU A 370 18.06 19.99 16.25
CA LEU A 370 17.02 19.46 17.14
C LEU A 370 17.39 19.61 18.64
N GLY A 371 18.54 20.20 18.97
CA GLY A 371 18.97 20.46 20.35
C GLY A 371 19.92 19.42 20.94
N ALA A 372 20.43 18.46 20.16
CA ALA A 372 21.46 17.53 20.64
C ALA A 372 22.83 18.23 20.75
N PHE A 373 23.70 17.73 21.61
CA PHE A 373 25.09 18.19 21.67
C PHE A 373 25.96 17.32 20.73
N HIS A 374 26.73 17.95 19.85
CA HIS A 374 27.56 17.26 18.87
C HIS A 374 29.03 17.21 19.34
N LEU A 375 29.59 15.99 19.46
CA LEU A 375 31.00 15.75 19.73
C LEU A 375 31.70 15.24 18.46
N ASP A 376 32.43 16.14 17.80
CA ASP A 376 33.23 15.80 16.63
C ASP A 376 34.55 15.14 17.04
N MET A 377 34.56 13.81 17.05
CA MET A 377 35.75 13.03 17.40
C MET A 377 36.80 13.02 16.31
N ASP A 378 36.45 13.25 15.04
CA ASP A 378 37.42 13.32 13.96
C ASP A 378 38.31 14.56 14.18
N ARG A 379 37.66 15.69 14.48
CA ARG A 379 38.36 16.92 14.86
C ARG A 379 39.15 16.77 16.16
N LEU A 380 38.57 16.12 17.17
CA LEU A 380 39.27 15.88 18.44
C LEU A 380 40.52 15.01 18.25
N GLY A 381 40.40 13.95 17.44
CA GLY A 381 41.51 13.10 17.03
C GLY A 381 42.61 13.90 16.34
N HIS A 382 42.27 14.73 15.35
CA HIS A 382 43.27 15.60 14.70
C HIS A 382 43.98 16.53 15.69
N ASN A 383 43.24 17.13 16.63
CA ASN A 383 43.81 18.05 17.61
C ASN A 383 44.81 17.40 18.58
N ILE A 384 44.69 16.09 18.85
CA ILE A 384 45.64 15.41 19.74
C ILE A 384 46.94 15.01 19.01
N TYR A 385 46.89 14.88 17.68
CA TYR A 385 48.04 14.58 16.81
C TYR A 385 48.76 15.82 16.30
N THR A 386 48.30 17.04 16.55
CA THR A 386 49.03 18.24 16.09
C THR A 386 50.38 18.36 16.80
N PRO A 387 51.38 19.01 16.18
CA PRO A 387 52.66 19.27 16.83
C PRO A 387 52.47 19.96 18.20
N GLY A 388 53.06 19.39 19.24
CA GLY A 388 52.86 19.83 20.64
C GLY A 388 51.64 19.21 21.35
N GLY A 389 50.86 18.38 20.65
CA GLY A 389 49.76 17.62 21.21
C GLY A 389 50.22 16.42 22.07
N PRO A 390 49.36 15.93 22.97
CA PRO A 390 49.72 14.96 24.00
C PRO A 390 50.18 13.59 23.46
N VAL A 391 49.82 13.25 22.23
CA VAL A 391 50.18 11.96 21.60
C VAL A 391 51.05 12.12 20.36
N TYR A 392 51.40 13.35 19.97
CA TYR A 392 52.18 13.64 18.77
C TYR A 392 53.50 12.84 18.73
N GLN A 393 54.25 12.88 19.83
CA GLN A 393 55.54 12.20 19.92
C GLN A 393 55.41 10.68 19.78
N GLN A 394 54.38 10.07 20.39
CA GLN A 394 54.12 8.63 20.30
C GLN A 394 53.76 8.20 18.88
N VAL A 395 53.02 9.05 18.15
CA VAL A 395 52.69 8.82 16.74
C VAL A 395 53.96 8.87 15.88
N ILE A 396 54.81 9.88 16.08
CA ILE A 396 56.09 10.00 15.36
C ILE A 396 57.02 8.82 15.66
N GLU A 397 57.09 8.36 16.92
CA GLU A 397 57.90 7.20 17.32
C GLU A 397 57.41 5.90 16.67
N ALA A 398 56.11 5.71 16.54
CA ALA A 398 55.53 4.50 15.97
C ALA A 398 55.55 4.48 14.41
N PHE A 399 55.39 5.63 13.76
CA PHE A 399 55.16 5.72 12.31
C PHE A 399 56.26 6.48 11.53
N GLY A 400 57.23 7.08 12.22
CA GLY A 400 58.37 7.79 11.65
C GLY A 400 58.11 9.28 11.32
N PRO A 401 59.16 10.11 11.21
CA PRO A 401 59.07 11.57 11.04
C PRO A 401 58.55 12.04 9.67
N GLY A 402 58.19 11.12 8.76
CA GLY A 402 57.67 11.45 7.42
C GLY A 402 56.16 11.70 7.37
N THR A 403 55.49 11.79 8.51
CA THR A 403 54.03 12.01 8.60
C THR A 403 53.62 13.49 8.61
N ASP A 404 54.55 14.43 8.76
CA ASP A 404 54.24 15.86 8.85
C ASP A 404 53.73 16.46 7.52
N GLU A 405 54.17 15.94 6.35
CA GLU A 405 53.64 16.36 5.04
C GLU A 405 52.16 15.98 4.83
N ALA A 406 51.62 15.04 5.61
CA ALA A 406 50.20 14.67 5.57
C ALA A 406 49.32 15.55 6.48
N THR A 407 49.90 16.29 7.42
CA THR A 407 49.17 17.19 8.32
C THR A 407 49.02 18.62 7.80
N GLU A 408 49.93 19.10 6.94
CA GLU A 408 49.78 20.43 6.30
C GLU A 408 48.80 20.43 5.11
N GLN A 409 48.59 19.29 4.43
CA GLN A 409 47.66 19.22 3.28
C GLN A 409 46.16 19.28 3.65
N TYR A 410 45.79 19.21 4.92
CA TYR A 410 44.39 19.38 5.35
C TYR A 410 43.98 20.84 5.58
N HIS A 411 44.91 21.80 5.51
CA HIS A 411 44.60 23.22 5.75
C HIS A 411 43.91 23.95 4.59
N VAL A 412 43.61 23.29 3.45
CA VAL A 412 42.83 23.89 2.35
C VAL A 412 41.85 22.87 1.73
N ALA A 413 40.83 22.45 2.49
CA ALA A 413 39.65 21.80 1.88
C ALA A 413 38.34 22.03 2.67
N SER A 414 38.31 22.97 3.62
CA SER A 414 37.08 23.35 4.34
C SER A 414 36.36 24.57 3.76
N ASN A 415 36.84 25.16 2.66
CA ASN A 415 36.12 26.19 1.92
C ASN A 415 35.86 25.72 0.49
N GLY A 416 34.58 25.64 0.13
CA GLY A 416 34.09 25.04 -1.10
C GLY A 416 34.80 25.55 -2.36
N SER A 417 35.24 24.63 -3.19
CA SER A 417 35.46 24.90 -4.61
C SER A 417 35.41 23.61 -5.42
N ASN A 418 34.47 23.58 -6.35
CA ASN A 418 34.32 22.60 -7.42
C ASN A 418 35.61 22.51 -8.24
N GLY A 419 36.25 21.33 -8.30
CA GLY A 419 37.45 21.11 -9.10
C GLY A 419 37.53 19.69 -9.65
N LYS A 420 37.07 19.50 -10.89
CA LYS A 420 37.27 18.26 -11.67
C LYS A 420 38.77 17.97 -11.81
N ARG A 421 39.24 16.77 -11.47
CA ARG A 421 40.53 16.24 -11.95
C ARG A 421 40.36 14.88 -12.62
N LYS A 422 40.83 14.83 -13.87
CA LYS A 422 40.86 13.67 -14.77
C LYS A 422 41.94 12.68 -14.32
N ASP A 423 41.60 11.41 -14.41
CA ASP A 423 42.50 10.27 -14.32
C ASP A 423 43.33 10.10 -15.62
N ARG A 424 44.62 9.77 -15.49
CA ARG A 424 45.41 9.04 -16.48
C ARG A 424 46.64 8.37 -15.84
N ARG A 425 46.48 7.06 -15.61
CA ARG A 425 47.48 5.95 -15.69
C ARG A 425 48.68 5.95 -14.73
N GLY A 426 48.78 4.87 -13.94
CA GLY A 426 50.07 4.18 -13.69
C GLY A 426 50.48 4.01 -12.23
N ARG A 427 50.03 2.92 -11.61
CA ARG A 427 50.42 2.29 -10.32
C ARG A 427 51.59 2.92 -9.52
N GLN A 428 51.31 3.25 -8.26
CA GLN A 428 52.19 2.93 -7.12
C GLN A 428 51.37 2.75 -5.82
N ALA A 429 51.87 1.90 -4.93
CA ALA A 429 51.19 1.31 -3.79
C ALA A 429 50.47 2.31 -2.86
N GLY A 430 49.22 2.01 -2.50
CA GLY A 430 48.48 2.77 -1.51
C GLY A 430 49.13 2.65 -0.13
N LYS A 431 49.69 3.76 0.36
CA LYS A 431 49.90 3.95 1.79
C LYS A 431 48.52 3.82 2.46
N GLY A 432 48.38 2.87 3.38
CA GLY A 432 47.13 2.65 4.09
C GLY A 432 46.74 3.87 4.91
N CYS A 433 45.61 4.50 4.57
CA CYS A 433 44.94 5.43 5.46
C CYS A 433 44.11 4.63 6.45
N VAL A 434 44.48 4.66 7.73
CA VAL A 434 43.59 4.21 8.81
C VAL A 434 42.50 5.27 8.96
N CYS A 435 41.34 5.02 8.38
CA CYS A 435 40.15 5.85 8.56
C CYS A 435 39.35 5.26 9.73
N ALA A 436 39.65 5.69 10.95
CA ALA A 436 38.86 5.38 12.14
C ALA A 436 38.00 6.58 12.49
N GLY A 437 36.99 6.88 11.67
CA GLY A 437 36.03 7.94 11.96
C GLY A 437 34.81 7.41 12.72
N CYS A 438 34.72 7.69 14.01
CA CYS A 438 33.53 7.48 14.82
C CYS A 438 33.09 8.82 15.40
N SER A 439 32.06 9.45 14.84
CA SER A 439 31.48 10.66 15.44
C SER A 439 30.50 10.23 16.54
N TYR A 440 30.36 10.99 17.63
CA TYR A 440 29.37 10.70 18.69
C TYR A 440 28.50 11.95 18.91
N VAL A 441 27.20 11.75 19.13
CA VAL A 441 26.22 12.78 19.43
C VAL A 441 25.66 12.48 20.81
N ALA A 442 25.86 13.36 21.79
CA ALA A 442 25.28 13.20 23.11
C ALA A 442 23.97 14.00 23.18
N GLY A 443 22.84 13.30 23.27
CA GLY A 443 21.52 13.88 23.50
C GLY A 443 21.40 14.44 24.91
N GLY A 444 21.61 15.75 25.06
CA GLY A 444 21.08 16.53 26.19
C GLY A 444 19.56 16.64 26.07
N ARG A 445 18.87 16.85 27.21
CA ARG A 445 17.40 17.02 27.29
C ARG A 445 16.88 17.89 26.13
N LEU A 446 15.96 17.33 25.34
CA LEU A 446 14.97 18.11 24.60
C LEU A 446 14.12 18.88 25.62
N VAL A 447 14.60 20.03 26.08
CA VAL A 447 13.77 21.00 26.75
C VAL A 447 13.02 21.71 25.64
N ARG A 448 11.70 21.50 25.57
CA ARG A 448 10.81 22.40 24.83
C ARG A 448 11.08 23.81 25.35
N ASN A 449 11.67 24.67 24.53
CA ASN A 449 11.58 26.10 24.78
C ASN A 449 10.12 26.47 24.58
N SER A 450 9.39 26.59 25.69
CA SER A 450 8.19 27.40 25.78
C SER A 450 8.60 28.87 25.75
N ALA A 451 8.32 29.53 24.63
CA ALA A 451 8.01 30.96 24.54
C ALA A 451 7.11 31.16 23.33
#